data_AF-A0A3D1Q9V3-F1
#
_entry.id   AF-A0A3D1Q9V3-F1
#
_cell.length_a   1.000
_cell.length_b   1.000
_cell.length_c   1.000
_cell.angle_alpha   90.00
_cell.angle_beta   90.00
_cell.angle_gamma   90.00
#
_symmetry.space_group_name_H-M   'P 1'
#
loop_
_entity.id
_entity.type
_entity.pdbx_description
1 polymer ?
#
loop_
_entity_poly.entity_id
_entity_poly.type
_entity_poly.pdbx_seq_one_letter_code
_entity_poly.pdbx_strand_id
1 'polypeptide(L)'
;MPENSFHHSPRFVADGKKVVTTMLVYEGATGYMLYDLAKGTAQNYGIASQFSSTGLIRYDSGLLEINSYLPDPGSQSDDYKTVYLDFKSGELQEISLEDTGDTGHISIPDHCYVGPNHAAFITFKLDQTDNTNNMFYLHRLNLKTWLIEAEIISVKAADTHILGVLADGRIVFRYNLNPSENGVCITAK
;
A
#
# COMPACT_ATOMS: atom_id res chain seq x y z
N MET A 1 18.78 -12.50 4.92
CA MET A 1 18.04 -11.81 5.99
C MET A 1 19.03 -11.29 7.01
N PRO A 2 18.95 -10.03 7.46
CA PRO A 2 19.86 -9.50 8.47
C PRO A 2 19.72 -10.26 9.79
N GLU A 3 20.82 -10.55 10.48
CA GLU A 3 20.85 -11.35 11.72
C GLU A 3 20.11 -10.72 12.91
N ASN A 4 19.66 -9.46 12.80
CA ASN A 4 19.01 -8.68 13.88
C ASN A 4 17.64 -8.10 13.49
N SER A 5 16.80 -8.87 12.77
CA SER A 5 15.40 -8.46 12.53
C SER A 5 14.47 -8.94 13.65
N PHE A 6 13.47 -8.14 14.02
CA PHE A 6 12.43 -8.53 14.96
C PHE A 6 11.03 -8.33 14.37
N HIS A 7 10.06 -9.07 14.91
CA HIS A 7 8.69 -9.07 14.43
C HIS A 7 7.84 -8.07 15.24
N HIS A 8 7.07 -7.25 14.53
CA HIS A 8 6.23 -6.20 15.11
C HIS A 8 4.79 -6.29 14.57
N SER A 9 3.83 -5.78 15.36
CA SER A 9 2.40 -5.73 15.05
C SER A 9 1.82 -7.06 14.50
N PRO A 10 1.95 -8.19 15.22
CA PRO A 10 1.37 -9.45 14.77
C PRO A 10 -0.15 -9.32 14.59
N ARG A 11 -0.68 -9.86 13.49
CA ARG A 11 -2.10 -9.82 13.18
C ARG A 11 -2.57 -11.15 12.58
N PHE A 12 -3.72 -11.63 13.06
CA PHE A 12 -4.44 -12.72 12.41
C PHE A 12 -5.02 -12.27 11.08
N VAL A 13 -4.80 -13.05 10.03
CA VAL A 13 -5.27 -12.80 8.66
C VAL A 13 -5.76 -14.09 8.02
N ALA A 14 -6.32 -13.99 6.80
CA ALA A 14 -6.88 -15.13 6.07
C ALA A 14 -7.88 -15.93 6.92
N ASP A 15 -8.89 -15.24 7.47
CA ASP A 15 -9.93 -15.81 8.33
C ASP A 15 -9.35 -16.50 9.59
N GLY A 16 -8.29 -15.91 10.17
CA GLY A 16 -7.63 -16.41 11.37
C GLY A 16 -6.71 -17.61 11.17
N LYS A 17 -6.46 -18.01 9.91
CA LYS A 17 -5.63 -19.19 9.59
C LYS A 17 -4.14 -18.88 9.50
N LYS A 18 -3.78 -17.59 9.37
CA LYS A 18 -2.40 -17.15 9.27
C LYS A 18 -2.13 -15.96 10.18
N VAL A 19 -0.86 -15.75 10.51
CA VAL A 19 -0.38 -14.57 11.24
C VAL A 19 0.60 -13.81 10.36
N VAL A 20 0.35 -12.52 10.16
CA VAL A 20 1.29 -11.64 9.47
C VAL A 20 1.96 -10.71 10.49
N THR A 21 3.25 -10.43 10.29
CA THR A 21 4.02 -9.47 11.10
C THR A 21 4.83 -8.57 10.19
N THR A 22 5.06 -7.33 10.59
CA THR A 22 6.12 -6.50 10.00
C THR A 22 7.46 -6.95 10.55
N MET A 23 8.45 -7.12 9.66
CA MET A 23 9.84 -7.34 10.03
C MET A 23 10.54 -5.98 10.12
N LEU A 24 11.13 -5.68 11.26
CA LEU A 24 11.85 -4.43 11.52
C LEU A 24 13.34 -4.69 11.76
N VAL A 25 14.17 -3.74 11.32
CA VAL A 25 15.58 -3.58 11.72
C VAL A 25 15.79 -2.16 12.28
N TYR A 26 17.03 -1.79 12.60
CA TYR A 26 17.35 -0.48 13.17
C TYR A 26 16.80 0.71 12.35
N GLU A 27 16.88 0.64 11.01
CA GLU A 27 16.52 1.76 10.12
C GLU A 27 15.10 1.69 9.54
N GLY A 28 14.28 0.72 9.96
CA GLY A 28 12.88 0.63 9.55
C GLY A 28 12.41 -0.77 9.19
N ALA A 29 11.30 -0.84 8.44
CA ALA A 29 10.75 -2.09 7.97
C ALA A 29 11.61 -2.69 6.85
N THR A 30 11.84 -4.00 6.93
CA THR A 30 12.56 -4.79 5.91
C THR A 30 11.67 -5.75 5.16
N GLY A 31 10.41 -5.89 5.60
CA GLY A 31 9.48 -6.78 4.96
C GLY A 31 8.36 -7.25 5.85
N TYR A 32 7.77 -8.37 5.44
CA TYR A 32 6.72 -9.06 6.14
C TYR A 32 7.07 -10.52 6.32
N MET A 33 6.56 -11.11 7.40
CA MET A 33 6.50 -12.57 7.55
C MET A 33 5.04 -12.98 7.62
N LEU A 34 4.67 -14.00 6.86
CA LEU A 34 3.38 -14.67 6.92
C LEU A 34 3.58 -16.10 7.44
N TYR A 35 2.95 -16.42 8.56
CA TYR A 35 3.01 -17.72 9.20
C TYR A 35 1.70 -18.48 8.99
N ASP A 36 1.77 -19.67 8.42
CA ASP A 36 0.64 -20.58 8.24
C ASP A 36 0.47 -21.44 9.49
N LEU A 37 -0.62 -21.23 10.23
CA LEU A 37 -0.85 -21.91 11.51
C LEU A 37 -1.13 -23.41 11.34
N ALA A 38 -1.71 -23.82 10.20
CA ALA A 38 -2.03 -25.22 9.94
C ALA A 38 -0.79 -26.02 9.52
N LYS A 39 0.09 -25.39 8.73
CA LYS A 39 1.32 -26.04 8.23
C LYS A 39 2.51 -25.88 9.19
N GLY A 40 2.46 -24.89 10.08
CA GLY A 40 3.58 -24.54 10.96
C GLY A 40 4.76 -23.90 10.22
N THR A 41 4.52 -23.28 9.05
CA THR A 41 5.57 -22.76 8.17
C THR A 41 5.51 -21.24 8.07
N ALA A 42 6.69 -20.59 8.08
CA ALA A 42 6.84 -19.16 7.84
C ALA A 42 7.33 -18.89 6.40
N GLN A 43 6.80 -17.86 5.78
CA GLN A 43 7.32 -17.29 4.54
C GLN A 43 7.62 -15.80 4.75
N ASN A 44 8.80 -15.37 4.29
CA ASN A 44 9.22 -13.99 4.41
C ASN A 44 9.17 -13.29 3.04
N TYR A 45 8.79 -12.02 3.06
CA TYR A 45 8.66 -11.17 1.89
C TYR A 45 9.48 -9.91 2.13
N GLY A 46 10.56 -9.73 1.38
CA GLY A 46 11.43 -8.55 1.44
C GLY A 46 10.83 -7.35 0.70
N ILE A 47 9.58 -7.02 1.01
CA ILE A 47 8.82 -5.91 0.41
C ILE A 47 8.48 -4.94 1.54
N ALA A 48 9.10 -3.78 1.58
CA ALA A 48 8.76 -2.76 2.56
C ALA A 48 9.22 -1.37 2.10
N SER A 49 8.37 -0.39 2.36
CA SER A 49 8.72 1.01 2.47
C SER A 49 9.10 1.35 3.92
N GLN A 50 9.70 2.52 4.14
CA GLN A 50 10.11 2.96 5.49
C GLN A 50 8.95 2.97 6.50
N PHE A 51 7.71 3.17 6.06
CA PHE A 51 6.52 3.21 6.92
C PHE A 51 5.65 1.95 6.85
N SER A 52 6.11 0.89 6.17
CA SER A 52 5.40 -0.39 6.09
C SER A 52 5.03 -0.93 7.46
N SER A 53 3.75 -1.22 7.66
CA SER A 53 3.22 -1.71 8.95
C SER A 53 1.98 -2.56 8.78
N THR A 54 1.98 -3.77 9.35
CA THR A 54 0.79 -4.63 9.44
C THR A 54 -0.30 -4.03 10.36
N GLY A 55 0.05 -3.05 11.20
CA GLY A 55 -0.92 -2.33 12.03
C GLY A 55 -1.94 -1.52 11.22
N LEU A 56 -1.67 -1.29 9.94
CA LEU A 56 -2.46 -0.46 9.05
C LEU A 56 -3.36 -1.29 8.13
N ILE A 57 -3.26 -2.63 8.21
CA ILE A 57 -4.19 -3.55 7.58
C ILE A 57 -5.61 -3.21 8.08
N ARG A 58 -6.58 -3.25 7.16
CA ARG A 58 -8.00 -3.03 7.48
C ARG A 58 -8.82 -4.29 7.21
N TYR A 59 -8.51 -4.98 6.12
CA TYR A 59 -9.12 -6.26 5.74
C TYR A 59 -8.09 -7.38 5.74
N ASP A 60 -8.51 -8.55 6.19
CA ASP A 60 -7.65 -9.73 6.37
C ASP A 60 -7.42 -10.51 5.06
N SER A 61 -7.70 -9.88 3.91
CA SER A 61 -7.55 -10.45 2.56
C SER A 61 -6.15 -10.27 1.98
N GLY A 62 -5.47 -9.17 2.30
CA GLY A 62 -4.12 -8.92 1.80
C GLY A 62 -3.57 -7.55 2.19
N LEU A 63 -2.40 -7.26 1.63
CA LEU A 63 -1.65 -6.03 1.89
C LEU A 63 -1.13 -5.48 0.56
N LEU A 64 -1.30 -4.17 0.36
CA LEU A 64 -0.83 -3.45 -0.82
C LEU A 64 0.31 -2.53 -0.43
N GLU A 65 1.43 -2.65 -1.13
CA GLU A 65 2.59 -1.76 -1.07
C GLU A 65 2.69 -1.00 -2.39
N ILE A 66 2.85 0.32 -2.32
CA ILE A 66 2.95 1.18 -3.51
C ILE A 66 4.33 1.78 -3.56
N ASN A 67 4.96 1.77 -4.74
CA ASN A 67 6.30 2.30 -4.95
C ASN A 67 7.26 1.86 -3.82
N SER A 68 7.18 0.59 -3.45
CA SER A 68 8.07 0.00 -2.46
C SER A 68 9.43 -0.19 -3.10
N TYR A 69 10.47 0.29 -2.41
CA TYR A 69 11.84 0.04 -2.79
C TYR A 69 12.15 -1.44 -2.55
N LEU A 70 12.54 -2.16 -3.59
CA LEU A 70 13.02 -3.53 -3.46
C LEU A 70 14.55 -3.51 -3.57
N PRO A 71 15.28 -3.62 -2.45
CA PRO A 71 16.73 -3.73 -2.52
C PRO A 71 17.10 -5.05 -3.21
N ASP A 72 17.52 -4.98 -4.47
CA ASP A 72 18.16 -6.11 -5.15
C ASP A 72 19.67 -6.06 -4.87
N PRO A 73 20.25 -7.03 -4.14
CA PRO A 73 21.68 -7.06 -3.87
C PRO A 73 22.45 -7.38 -5.16
N GLY A 74 22.78 -6.33 -5.92
CA GLY A 74 23.51 -6.42 -7.18
C GLY A 74 23.01 -5.46 -8.26
N SER A 75 21.80 -4.92 -8.11
CA SER A 75 21.28 -3.88 -9.00
C SER A 75 21.70 -2.49 -8.52
N GLN A 76 22.17 -1.65 -9.43
CA GLN A 76 22.33 -0.21 -9.20
C GLN A 76 21.06 0.59 -9.57
N SER A 77 19.96 -0.09 -9.94
CA SER A 77 18.69 0.58 -10.24
C SER A 77 17.81 0.66 -8.99
N ASP A 78 17.29 1.86 -8.74
CA ASP A 78 16.23 2.08 -7.77
C ASP A 78 14.89 1.61 -8.37
N ASP A 79 14.70 0.29 -8.41
CA ASP A 79 13.47 -0.31 -8.95
C ASP A 79 12.36 -0.26 -7.88
N TYR A 80 11.47 0.71 -8.04
CA TYR A 80 10.25 0.83 -7.23
C TYR A 80 9.15 -0.05 -7.81
N LYS A 81 8.52 -0.85 -6.95
CA LYS A 81 7.43 -1.75 -7.36
C LYS A 81 6.17 -1.53 -6.54
N THR A 82 5.03 -1.68 -7.20
CA THR A 82 3.74 -1.81 -6.54
C THR A 82 3.39 -3.28 -6.47
N VAL A 83 3.13 -3.79 -5.27
CA VAL A 83 2.92 -5.22 -5.03
C VAL A 83 1.76 -5.46 -4.09
N TYR A 84 1.04 -6.56 -4.31
CA TYR A 84 -0.04 -7.04 -3.45
C TYR A 84 0.32 -8.42 -2.89
N LEU A 85 0.30 -8.56 -1.56
CA LEU A 85 0.44 -9.84 -0.88
C LEU A 85 -0.95 -10.39 -0.54
N ASP A 86 -1.34 -11.49 -1.18
CA ASP A 86 -2.57 -12.23 -0.84
C ASP A 86 -2.30 -13.10 0.39
N PHE A 87 -3.03 -12.86 1.48
CA PHE A 87 -2.83 -13.62 2.71
C PHE A 87 -3.34 -15.06 2.61
N LYS A 88 -4.35 -15.35 1.80
CA LYS A 88 -4.89 -16.69 1.62
C LYS A 88 -3.91 -17.57 0.87
N SER A 89 -3.45 -17.15 -0.31
CA SER A 89 -2.49 -17.94 -1.10
C SER A 89 -1.06 -17.82 -0.57
N GLY A 90 -0.70 -16.66 -0.01
CA GLY A 90 0.70 -16.31 0.27
C GLY A 90 1.45 -15.88 -0.99
N GLU A 91 0.76 -15.66 -2.10
CA GLU A 91 1.38 -15.20 -3.34
C GLU A 91 1.59 -13.69 -3.30
N LEU A 92 2.74 -13.27 -3.82
CA LEU A 92 3.07 -11.88 -4.04
C LEU A 92 2.85 -11.56 -5.52
N GLN A 93 2.01 -10.58 -5.78
CA GLN A 93 1.68 -10.16 -7.13
C GLN A 93 2.19 -8.75 -7.40
N GLU A 94 2.97 -8.60 -8.46
CA GLU A 94 3.40 -7.30 -8.97
C GLU A 94 2.27 -6.67 -9.78
N ILE A 95 2.02 -5.38 -9.53
CA ILE A 95 1.01 -4.59 -10.22
C ILE A 95 1.74 -3.60 -11.13
N SER A 96 1.60 -3.79 -12.44
CA SER A 96 2.18 -2.89 -13.43
C SER A 96 1.41 -1.56 -13.47
N LEU A 97 2.14 -0.46 -13.35
CA LEU A 97 1.61 0.89 -13.48
C LEU A 97 2.14 1.52 -14.76
N GLU A 98 1.28 2.17 -15.56
CA GLU A 98 1.73 2.96 -16.70
C GLU A 98 2.42 4.27 -16.26
N ASP A 99 1.91 4.91 -15.20
CA ASP A 99 2.51 6.07 -14.55
C ASP A 99 2.62 5.79 -13.04
N THR A 100 3.86 5.66 -12.55
CA THR A 100 4.15 5.41 -11.13
C THR A 100 4.06 6.68 -10.27
N GLY A 101 3.85 7.86 -10.89
CA GLY A 101 3.97 9.16 -10.25
C GLY A 101 5.38 9.41 -9.74
N ASP A 102 5.50 10.28 -8.74
CA ASP A 102 6.75 10.52 -8.05
C ASP A 102 7.13 9.30 -7.19
N THR A 103 8.22 8.62 -7.56
CA THR A 103 8.70 7.39 -6.88
C THR A 103 9.79 7.63 -5.85
N GLY A 104 10.44 8.80 -5.88
CA GLY A 104 11.52 9.17 -4.94
C GLY A 104 11.04 9.66 -3.58
N HIS A 105 9.74 9.66 -3.33
CA HIS A 105 9.13 10.10 -2.08
C HIS A 105 8.50 8.93 -1.32
N ILE A 106 8.56 8.99 0.00
CA ILE A 106 8.06 7.92 0.86
C ILE A 106 6.53 7.88 0.74
N SER A 107 5.99 6.77 0.23
CA SER A 107 4.54 6.54 0.23
C SER A 107 4.08 6.33 1.67
N ILE A 108 3.13 7.16 2.13
CA ILE A 108 2.60 7.08 3.48
C ILE A 108 1.54 5.97 3.49
N PRO A 109 1.46 5.13 4.53
CA PRO A 109 0.59 3.95 4.49
C PRO A 109 -0.91 4.21 4.34
N ASP A 110 -1.40 5.43 4.60
CA ASP A 110 -2.79 5.84 4.35
C ASP A 110 -3.05 6.30 2.90
N HIS A 111 -2.04 6.19 2.05
CA HIS A 111 -2.16 6.28 0.60
C HIS A 111 -2.62 4.96 -0.04
N CYS A 112 -2.77 3.88 0.73
CA CYS A 112 -3.30 2.61 0.25
C CYS A 112 -4.44 2.11 1.13
N TYR A 113 -5.35 1.35 0.54
CA TYR A 113 -6.42 0.68 1.27
C TYR A 113 -6.88 -0.57 0.54
N VAL A 114 -6.80 -1.73 1.20
CA VAL A 114 -7.32 -3.00 0.68
C VAL A 114 -8.73 -3.21 1.21
N GLY A 115 -9.72 -3.25 0.33
CA GLY A 115 -11.10 -3.63 0.63
C GLY A 115 -11.43 -5.08 0.28
N PRO A 116 -12.71 -5.50 0.32
CA PRO A 116 -13.11 -6.88 0.06
C PRO A 116 -12.88 -7.36 -1.38
N ASN A 117 -13.18 -6.50 -2.36
CA ASN A 117 -13.12 -6.84 -3.80
C ASN A 117 -12.19 -5.92 -4.60
N HIS A 118 -11.89 -4.74 -4.04
CA HIS A 118 -11.06 -3.73 -4.67
C HIS A 118 -10.05 -3.25 -3.63
N ALA A 119 -8.86 -2.89 -4.10
CA ALA A 119 -7.95 -2.04 -3.37
C ALA A 119 -7.89 -0.67 -4.05
N ALA A 120 -7.45 0.34 -3.30
CA ALA A 120 -7.20 1.65 -3.83
C ALA A 120 -5.85 2.14 -3.37
N PHE A 121 -5.23 2.97 -4.20
CA PHE A 121 -3.97 3.61 -3.87
C PHE A 121 -3.83 4.99 -4.50
N ILE A 122 -2.92 5.79 -3.95
CA ILE A 122 -2.60 7.13 -4.44
C ILE A 122 -1.20 7.12 -5.06
N THR A 123 -1.08 7.63 -6.28
CA THR A 123 0.18 8.20 -6.80
C THR A 123 0.06 9.71 -6.82
N PHE A 124 1.18 10.44 -6.90
CA PHE A 124 1.13 11.90 -6.85
C PHE A 124 2.26 12.54 -7.65
N LYS A 125 2.08 13.84 -7.94
CA LYS A 125 3.10 14.74 -8.47
C LYS A 125 3.16 15.96 -7.56
N LEU A 126 4.29 16.16 -6.89
CA LEU A 126 4.50 17.26 -5.97
C LEU A 126 4.90 18.53 -6.71
N ASP A 127 4.27 19.63 -6.36
CA ASP A 127 4.77 20.96 -6.69
C ASP A 127 5.83 21.34 -5.65
N GLN A 128 7.06 21.58 -6.11
CA GLN A 128 8.21 21.83 -5.23
C GLN A 128 8.17 23.20 -4.54
N THR A 129 7.19 24.05 -4.87
CA THR A 129 7.11 25.44 -4.41
C THR A 129 5.86 25.74 -3.60
N ASP A 130 4.75 25.10 -3.91
CA ASP A 130 3.45 25.32 -3.28
C ASP A 130 2.69 24.00 -3.20
N ASN A 131 2.67 23.40 -2.00
CA ASN A 131 2.00 22.14 -1.75
C ASN A 131 0.52 22.15 -2.16
N THR A 132 -0.16 23.30 -2.17
CA THR A 132 -1.57 23.38 -2.59
C THR A 132 -1.75 23.08 -4.10
N ASN A 133 -0.66 23.07 -4.86
CA ASN A 133 -0.60 22.68 -6.26
C ASN A 133 -0.18 21.23 -6.49
N ASN A 134 0.07 20.44 -5.43
CA ASN A 134 0.28 19.01 -5.56
C ASN A 134 -0.93 18.36 -6.24
N MET A 135 -0.66 17.38 -7.09
CA MET A 135 -1.67 16.59 -7.77
C MET A 135 -1.61 15.16 -7.25
N PHE A 136 -2.71 14.68 -6.71
CA PHE A 136 -2.89 13.31 -6.25
C PHE A 136 -3.79 12.56 -7.23
N TYR A 137 -3.45 11.31 -7.53
CA TYR A 137 -4.14 10.45 -8.47
C TYR A 137 -4.59 9.19 -7.72
N LEU A 138 -5.90 9.03 -7.57
CA LEU A 138 -6.49 7.86 -6.95
C LEU A 138 -6.69 6.79 -8.02
N HIS A 139 -6.16 5.61 -7.73
CA HIS A 139 -6.28 4.41 -8.55
C HIS A 139 -7.14 3.38 -7.84
N ARG A 140 -7.88 2.61 -8.63
CA ARG A 140 -8.63 1.46 -8.15
C ARG A 140 -8.11 0.18 -8.79
N LEU A 141 -7.72 -0.78 -7.95
CA LEU A 141 -7.29 -2.11 -8.35
C LEU A 141 -8.43 -3.11 -8.11
N ASN A 142 -8.82 -3.83 -9.15
CA ASN A 142 -9.75 -4.94 -9.02
C ASN A 142 -9.01 -6.20 -8.55
N LEU A 143 -9.34 -6.73 -7.37
CA LEU A 143 -8.62 -7.87 -6.77
C LEU A 143 -8.95 -9.22 -7.42
N LYS A 144 -9.89 -9.27 -8.37
CA LYS A 144 -10.20 -10.49 -9.14
C LYS A 144 -9.45 -10.54 -10.46
N THR A 145 -9.34 -9.39 -11.14
CA THR A 145 -8.69 -9.30 -12.46
C THR A 145 -7.26 -8.81 -12.37
N TRP A 146 -6.87 -8.19 -11.26
CA TRP A 146 -5.59 -7.54 -11.04
C TRP A 146 -5.30 -6.39 -11.99
N LEU A 147 -6.36 -5.85 -12.59
CA LEU A 147 -6.29 -4.69 -13.47
C LEU A 147 -6.66 -3.43 -12.69
N ILE A 148 -5.94 -2.36 -13.00
CA ILE A 148 -6.31 -1.02 -12.58
C ILE A 148 -7.45 -0.57 -13.48
N GLU A 149 -8.53 -0.12 -12.87
CA GLU A 149 -9.69 0.38 -13.60
C GLU A 149 -9.33 1.72 -14.27
N ALA A 150 -9.85 1.95 -15.47
CA ALA A 150 -9.45 3.07 -16.34
C ALA A 150 -9.83 4.47 -15.81
N GLU A 151 -10.30 4.58 -14.57
CA GLU A 151 -10.67 5.85 -13.94
C GLU A 151 -9.59 6.30 -12.95
N ILE A 152 -8.90 7.36 -13.32
CA ILE A 152 -8.00 8.10 -12.45
C ILE A 152 -8.75 9.31 -11.93
N ILE A 153 -8.96 9.35 -10.61
CA ILE A 153 -9.51 10.55 -9.97
C ILE A 153 -8.35 11.43 -9.56
N SER A 154 -8.29 12.60 -10.18
CA SER A 154 -7.27 13.59 -9.88
C SER A 154 -7.78 14.57 -8.83
N VAL A 155 -6.99 14.81 -7.80
CA VAL A 155 -7.30 15.71 -6.69
C VAL A 155 -6.15 16.71 -6.57
N LYS A 156 -6.47 18.00 -6.76
CA LYS A 156 -5.54 19.08 -6.44
C LYS A 156 -5.72 19.45 -4.98
N ALA A 157 -4.72 19.19 -4.15
CA ALA A 157 -4.78 19.41 -2.70
C ALA A 157 -3.37 19.54 -2.14
N ALA A 158 -3.21 20.05 -0.92
CA ALA A 158 -1.96 19.93 -0.18
C ALA A 158 -1.70 18.50 0.29
N ASP A 159 -2.78 17.76 0.59
CA ASP A 159 -2.71 16.40 1.12
C ASP A 159 -3.99 15.61 0.78
N THR A 160 -3.87 14.30 0.55
CA THR A 160 -4.98 13.39 0.22
C THR A 160 -4.75 12.00 0.81
N HIS A 161 -5.76 11.44 1.48
CA HIS A 161 -5.66 10.09 2.08
C HIS A 161 -6.90 9.25 1.83
N ILE A 162 -6.69 7.94 1.67
CA ILE A 162 -7.77 6.97 1.54
C ILE A 162 -8.27 6.58 2.93
N LEU A 163 -9.56 6.75 3.16
CA LEU A 163 -10.23 6.36 4.41
C LEU A 163 -10.90 4.98 4.30
N GLY A 164 -11.27 4.56 3.08
CA GLY A 164 -11.89 3.26 2.85
C GLY A 164 -12.18 2.94 1.40
N VAL A 165 -12.38 1.65 1.12
CA VAL A 165 -12.87 1.15 -0.17
C VAL A 165 -14.12 0.30 0.08
N LEU A 166 -15.22 0.69 -0.54
CA LEU A 166 -16.50 0.00 -0.41
C LEU A 166 -16.51 -1.28 -1.26
N ALA A 167 -17.44 -2.19 -0.94
CA ALA A 167 -17.55 -3.48 -1.63
C ALA A 167 -17.81 -3.35 -3.15
N ASP A 168 -18.40 -2.23 -3.58
CA ASP A 168 -18.69 -1.90 -4.97
C ASP A 168 -17.56 -1.14 -5.69
N GLY A 169 -16.44 -0.88 -5.00
CA GLY A 169 -15.25 -0.23 -5.55
C GLY A 169 -15.12 1.25 -5.23
N ARG A 170 -16.19 1.92 -4.78
CA ARG A 170 -16.11 3.36 -4.46
C ARG A 170 -15.09 3.63 -3.35
N ILE A 171 -14.30 4.67 -3.53
CA ILE A 171 -13.22 5.07 -2.62
C ILE A 171 -13.72 6.23 -1.78
N VAL A 172 -13.60 6.10 -0.46
CA VAL A 172 -13.82 7.19 0.50
C VAL A 172 -12.47 7.79 0.82
N PHE A 173 -12.30 9.09 0.62
CA PHE A 173 -11.02 9.78 0.83
C PHE A 173 -11.23 11.14 1.48
N ARG A 174 -10.23 11.62 2.20
CA ARG A 174 -10.16 13.02 2.64
C ARG A 174 -9.17 13.79 1.78
N TYR A 175 -9.42 15.07 1.62
CA TYR A 175 -8.47 16.02 1.04
C TYR A 175 -8.30 17.23 1.97
N ASN A 176 -7.14 17.85 1.90
CA ASN A 176 -6.84 19.11 2.56
C ASN A 176 -6.16 20.02 1.54
N LEU A 177 -6.86 21.03 1.03
CA LEU A 177 -6.25 22.05 0.17
C LEU A 177 -5.56 23.11 1.03
N ASN A 178 -6.23 23.56 2.08
CA ASN A 178 -5.72 24.47 3.10
C ASN A 178 -6.58 24.32 4.39
N PRO A 179 -6.18 24.92 5.54
CA PRO A 179 -6.93 24.79 6.79
C PRO A 179 -8.42 25.18 6.70
N SER A 180 -8.79 26.07 5.77
CA SER A 180 -10.18 26.50 5.54
C SER A 180 -10.92 25.67 4.47
N GLU A 181 -10.22 24.85 3.68
CA GLU A 181 -10.79 24.05 2.60
C GLU A 181 -10.26 22.61 2.67
N ASN A 182 -11.04 21.79 3.35
CA ASN A 182 -10.80 20.36 3.51
C ASN A 182 -12.15 19.64 3.54
N GLY A 183 -12.15 18.35 3.23
CA GLY A 183 -13.39 17.59 3.18
C GLY A 183 -13.18 16.10 3.05
N VAL A 184 -14.30 15.38 3.15
CA VAL A 184 -14.39 13.95 2.89
C VAL A 184 -15.25 13.77 1.65
N CYS A 185 -14.74 13.00 0.69
CA CYS A 185 -15.37 12.74 -0.58
C CYS A 185 -15.53 11.23 -0.78
N ILE A 186 -16.46 10.86 -1.65
CA ILE A 186 -16.62 9.51 -2.17
C ILE A 186 -16.57 9.57 -3.69
N THR A 187 -15.85 8.65 -4.30
CA THR A 187 -15.76 8.57 -5.75
C THR A 187 -17.09 8.10 -6.36
N ALA A 188 -17.28 8.42 -7.64
CA ALA A 188 -18.22 7.64 -8.45
C ALA A 188 -17.77 6.17 -8.49
N LYS A 189 -18.69 5.29 -8.86
CA LYS A 189 -18.34 3.89 -9.12
C LYS A 189 -17.66 3.83 -10.47
#